data_AF-A0A1H4IBZ3-F1
#
_entry.id   AF-A0A1H4IBZ3-F1
#
_cell.length_a   1.000
_cell.length_b   1.000
_cell.length_c   1.000
_cell.angle_alpha   90.00
_cell.angle_beta   90.00
_cell.angle_gamma   90.00
#
_symmetry.space_group_name_H-M   'P 1'
#
loop_
_entity.id
_entity.type
_entity.pdbx_description
1 polymer ?
#
loop_
_entity_poly.entity_id
_entity_poly.type
_entity_poly.pdbx_seq_one_letter_code
_entity_poly.pdbx_strand_id
1 'polypeptide(L)'
;MKHETNPIYSGRGLGLFRPTSDGAQPFDEPTRTPRLLLRARDDHSAGVDGAWWPRTTNLTTELHDLISVLADRVGTTEQVSFDWNSMSVSQRGIDRPDGVRVSGPLPDQPPDIMYVFGTDGRRWELLVVAPQTDADGAFDTMQKAVGVDPR
;
A
#
# COMPACT_ATOMS: atom_id res chain seq x y z
N MET A 1 -62.72 8.71 0.69
CA MET A 1 -61.94 8.78 -0.56
C MET A 1 -61.07 10.01 -0.53
N LYS A 2 -59.76 9.83 -0.42
CA LYS A 2 -58.76 10.89 -0.69
C LYS A 2 -57.68 10.24 -1.55
N HIS A 3 -57.50 10.81 -2.72
CA HIS A 3 -56.52 10.46 -3.74
C HIS A 3 -55.16 11.09 -3.40
N GLU A 4 -54.13 10.62 -4.13
CA GLU A 4 -52.86 11.31 -4.45
C GLU A 4 -51.78 11.31 -3.35
N THR A 5 -50.47 11.16 -3.63
CA THR A 5 -49.69 10.92 -4.85
C THR A 5 -48.25 10.59 -4.40
N ASN A 6 -47.61 9.63 -5.04
CA ASN A 6 -46.15 9.57 -5.23
C ASN A 6 -45.96 9.85 -6.74
N PRO A 7 -44.90 10.52 -7.26
CA PRO A 7 -43.51 10.47 -6.81
C PRO A 7 -42.72 11.79 -6.95
N ILE A 8 -41.42 11.79 -6.64
CA ILE A 8 -40.28 12.11 -7.55
C ILE A 8 -38.97 11.86 -6.78
N TYR A 9 -38.19 10.86 -7.20
CA TYR A 9 -36.77 10.77 -6.87
C TYR A 9 -35.99 11.57 -7.91
N SER A 10 -35.41 12.69 -7.49
CA SER A 10 -34.30 13.34 -8.20
C SER A 10 -33.39 14.00 -7.19
N GLY A 11 -32.16 13.53 -7.15
CA GLY A 11 -31.13 14.03 -6.28
C GLY A 11 -29.82 13.30 -6.53
N ARG A 12 -29.15 13.66 -7.64
CA ARG A 12 -27.71 13.45 -7.81
C ARG A 12 -27.00 14.18 -6.67
N GLY A 13 -26.72 13.48 -5.59
CA GLY A 13 -25.76 13.88 -4.59
C GLY A 13 -24.41 13.30 -4.96
N LEU A 14 -23.49 14.17 -5.40
CA LEU A 14 -22.06 13.88 -5.41
C LEU A 14 -21.71 13.32 -4.05
N GLY A 15 -21.30 12.05 -4.01
CA GLY A 15 -20.83 11.40 -2.80
C GLY A 15 -19.62 12.15 -2.31
N LEU A 16 -19.83 13.03 -1.32
CA LEU A 16 -18.79 13.53 -0.46
C LEU A 16 -18.20 12.31 0.22
N PHE A 17 -17.08 11.82 -0.32
CA PHE A 17 -16.17 10.98 0.45
C PHE A 17 -15.84 11.77 1.71
N ARG A 18 -16.41 11.35 2.84
CA ARG A 18 -15.93 11.78 4.15
C ARG A 18 -14.68 10.96 4.40
N PRO A 19 -13.47 11.55 4.46
CA PRO A 19 -12.38 10.87 5.12
C PRO A 19 -12.87 10.52 6.53
N THR A 20 -12.80 9.24 6.88
CA THR A 20 -12.99 8.82 8.27
C THR A 20 -12.04 9.65 9.11
N SER A 21 -12.59 10.44 10.03
CA SER A 21 -11.81 11.33 10.89
C SER A 21 -11.04 10.60 11.99
N ASP A 22 -11.01 9.26 11.94
CA ASP A 22 -9.96 8.45 12.55
C ASP A 22 -9.02 8.03 11.42
N GLY A 23 -7.74 8.37 11.51
CA GLY A 23 -6.70 7.99 10.53
C GLY A 23 -6.47 6.47 10.39
N ALA A 24 -7.41 5.64 10.82
CA ALA A 24 -7.43 4.22 10.59
C ALA A 24 -7.78 3.94 9.12
N GLN A 25 -6.97 3.12 8.49
CA GLN A 25 -7.22 2.68 7.12
C GLN A 25 -8.45 1.78 7.04
N PRO A 26 -9.15 1.73 5.89
CA PRO A 26 -10.35 0.93 5.73
C PRO A 26 -10.07 -0.57 5.56
N PHE A 27 -8.85 -1.01 5.86
CA PHE A 27 -8.45 -2.40 5.80
C PHE A 27 -8.63 -3.04 7.19
N ASP A 28 -9.26 -4.21 7.23
CA ASP A 28 -9.34 -5.03 8.44
C ASP A 28 -7.94 -5.51 8.87
N GLU A 29 -7.87 -6.19 10.03
CA GLU A 29 -6.63 -6.83 10.47
C GLU A 29 -6.01 -7.68 9.33
N PRO A 30 -4.67 -7.63 9.15
CA PRO A 30 -4.02 -8.34 8.07
C PRO A 30 -4.43 -9.82 8.09
N THR A 31 -4.98 -10.30 6.98
CA THR A 31 -5.39 -11.72 6.90
C THR A 31 -4.15 -12.62 6.91
N ARG A 32 -3.00 -12.07 6.47
CA ARG A 32 -1.68 -12.68 6.61
C ARG A 32 -0.65 -11.64 7.02
N THR A 33 0.28 -12.01 7.90
CA THR A 33 1.42 -11.16 8.23
C THR A 33 2.31 -10.96 6.99
N PRO A 34 2.48 -9.72 6.49
CA PRO A 34 3.41 -9.41 5.41
C PRO A 34 4.84 -9.77 5.82
N ARG A 35 5.65 -10.27 4.88
CA ARG A 35 7.09 -10.45 5.12
C ARG A 35 7.77 -9.10 4.92
N LEU A 36 7.73 -8.30 5.98
CA LEU A 36 8.09 -6.89 5.95
C LEU A 36 9.16 -6.64 7.00
N LEU A 37 10.27 -6.04 6.57
CA LEU A 37 11.32 -5.52 7.44
C LEU A 37 11.32 -4.00 7.30
N LEU A 38 11.23 -3.30 8.40
CA LEU A 38 11.20 -1.84 8.40
C LEU A 38 12.35 -1.33 9.24
N ARG A 39 12.97 -0.25 8.76
CA ARG A 39 13.98 0.46 9.53
C ARG A 39 13.39 0.94 10.85
N ALA A 40 14.25 1.03 11.87
CA ALA A 40 13.88 1.68 13.12
C ALA A 40 13.63 3.16 12.89
N ARG A 41 12.62 3.73 13.56
CA ARG A 41 12.14 5.10 13.33
C ARG A 41 13.22 6.18 13.54
N ASP A 42 14.22 5.88 14.37
CA ASP A 42 15.28 6.80 14.79
C ASP A 42 16.63 6.50 14.10
N ASP A 43 16.64 5.55 13.16
CA ASP A 43 17.85 5.18 12.43
C ASP A 43 18.02 6.07 11.18
N HIS A 44 19.11 6.83 11.17
CA HIS A 44 19.49 7.74 10.08
C HIS A 44 20.47 7.10 9.07
N SER A 45 20.60 5.77 9.09
CA SER A 45 21.46 5.01 8.18
C SER A 45 21.16 5.29 6.69
N ALA A 46 22.17 5.12 5.84
CA ALA A 46 21.98 5.14 4.39
C ALA A 46 21.19 3.89 3.96
N GLY A 47 20.12 4.07 3.16
CA GLY A 47 19.28 2.98 2.64
C GLY A 47 17.80 3.37 2.57
N VAL A 48 16.94 2.37 2.36
CA VAL A 48 15.48 2.57 2.22
C VAL A 48 14.75 2.41 3.57
N ASP A 49 13.53 2.94 3.67
CA ASP A 49 12.74 2.90 4.91
C ASP A 49 12.27 1.47 5.27
N GLY A 50 12.22 0.58 4.28
CA GLY A 50 11.85 -0.81 4.48
C GLY A 50 12.18 -1.72 3.31
N ALA A 51 11.97 -3.01 3.53
CA ALA A 51 11.97 -4.03 2.50
C ALA A 51 10.78 -4.97 2.70
N TRP A 52 10.14 -5.38 1.61
CA TRP A 52 8.99 -6.26 1.57
C TRP A 52 9.26 -7.41 0.60
N TRP A 53 9.01 -8.63 1.07
CA TRP A 53 9.10 -9.84 0.27
C TRP A 53 7.70 -10.42 0.04
N PRO A 54 7.00 -10.03 -1.05
CA PRO A 54 5.72 -10.60 -1.42
C PRO A 54 5.80 -12.12 -1.59
N ARG A 55 4.68 -12.80 -1.35
CA ARG A 55 4.57 -14.26 -1.57
C ARG A 55 4.17 -14.59 -3.00
N THR A 56 3.57 -13.63 -3.69
CA THR A 56 3.01 -13.81 -5.03
C THR A 56 3.50 -12.74 -5.98
N THR A 57 3.39 -13.01 -7.27
CA THR A 57 3.64 -11.98 -8.31
C THR A 57 2.48 -11.01 -8.43
N ASN A 58 1.30 -11.32 -7.91
CA ASN A 58 0.15 -10.42 -7.94
C ASN A 58 0.16 -9.51 -6.70
N LEU A 59 0.96 -8.45 -6.73
CA LEU A 59 1.29 -7.64 -5.57
C LEU A 59 0.06 -6.95 -4.96
N THR A 60 -0.94 -6.61 -5.77
CA THR A 60 -2.17 -5.94 -5.30
C THR A 60 -3.01 -6.83 -4.39
N THR A 61 -2.88 -8.16 -4.49
CA THR A 61 -3.55 -9.09 -3.57
C THR A 61 -3.00 -9.06 -2.15
N GLU A 62 -1.73 -8.66 -2.00
CA GLU A 62 -1.04 -8.55 -0.71
C GLU A 62 -0.89 -7.09 -0.27
N LEU A 63 -1.27 -6.13 -1.13
CA LEU A 63 -1.11 -4.71 -0.90
C LEU A 63 -1.95 -4.22 0.29
N HIS A 64 -3.16 -4.74 0.47
CA HIS A 64 -4.01 -4.37 1.61
C HIS A 64 -3.37 -4.78 2.94
N ASP A 65 -2.92 -6.03 3.05
CA ASP A 65 -2.22 -6.54 4.24
C ASP A 65 -0.94 -5.73 4.53
N LEU A 66 -0.17 -5.38 3.48
CA LEU A 66 1.00 -4.53 3.60
C LEU A 66 0.64 -3.14 4.14
N ILE A 67 -0.37 -2.51 3.55
CA ILE A 67 -0.79 -1.15 3.90
C ILE A 67 -1.31 -1.11 5.35
N SER A 68 -2.14 -2.06 5.79
CA SER A 68 -2.62 -2.16 7.17
C SER A 68 -1.47 -2.14 8.20
N VAL A 69 -0.39 -2.88 7.94
CA VAL A 69 0.78 -2.92 8.83
C VAL A 69 1.62 -1.64 8.72
N LEU A 70 1.66 -1.02 7.54
CA LEU A 70 2.36 0.25 7.35
C LEU A 70 1.63 1.42 8.01
N ALA A 71 0.30 1.40 8.15
CA ALA A 71 -0.45 2.49 8.78
C ALA A 71 0.05 2.85 10.18
N ASP A 72 0.45 1.85 10.97
CA ASP A 72 0.97 2.07 12.33
C ASP A 72 2.27 2.90 12.35
N ARG A 73 3.00 2.97 11.22
CA ARG A 73 4.30 3.65 11.11
C ARG A 73 4.27 4.86 10.18
N VAL A 74 3.58 4.73 9.05
CA VAL A 74 3.50 5.73 7.97
C VAL A 74 2.27 6.62 8.15
N GLY A 75 1.28 6.19 8.91
CA GLY A 75 -0.05 6.80 8.94
C GLY A 75 -0.91 6.38 7.76
N THR A 76 -2.01 7.08 7.54
CA THR A 76 -2.94 6.78 6.44
C THR A 76 -2.25 6.95 5.08
N THR A 77 -2.03 5.84 4.37
CA THR A 77 -1.59 5.81 2.97
C THR A 77 -2.64 6.39 2.03
N GLU A 78 -2.26 7.33 1.18
CA GLU A 78 -3.10 7.89 0.12
C GLU A 78 -2.73 7.40 -1.27
N GLN A 79 -1.45 7.09 -1.51
CA GLN A 79 -0.96 6.69 -2.82
C GLN A 79 0.20 5.69 -2.74
N VAL A 80 0.23 4.76 -3.68
CA VAL A 80 1.34 3.82 -3.90
C VAL A 80 1.76 3.86 -5.36
N SER A 81 3.04 4.14 -5.61
CA SER A 81 3.65 4.16 -6.94
C SER A 81 4.64 3.01 -7.07
N PHE A 82 4.50 2.19 -8.11
CA PHE A 82 5.39 1.06 -8.39
C PHE A 82 5.29 0.62 -9.85
N ASP A 83 6.26 -0.17 -10.32
CA ASP A 83 6.20 -0.85 -11.62
C ASP A 83 5.28 -2.07 -11.53
N TRP A 84 3.98 -1.82 -11.53
CA TRP A 84 2.97 -2.88 -11.42
C TRP A 84 2.93 -3.74 -12.68
N ASN A 85 3.08 -5.05 -12.51
CA ASN A 85 2.83 -5.98 -13.59
C ASN A 85 1.36 -6.02 -14.02
N SER A 86 1.10 -6.55 -15.21
CA SER A 86 -0.23 -6.62 -15.82
C SER A 86 -1.28 -7.34 -14.96
N MET A 87 -0.89 -8.37 -14.22
CA MET A 87 -1.79 -9.08 -13.30
C MET A 87 -2.24 -8.17 -12.16
N SER A 88 -1.29 -7.44 -11.56
CA SER A 88 -1.56 -6.52 -10.47
C SER A 88 -2.47 -5.37 -10.90
N VAL A 89 -2.21 -4.78 -12.08
CA VAL A 89 -3.06 -3.73 -12.66
C VAL A 89 -4.48 -4.25 -12.94
N SER A 90 -4.60 -5.45 -13.49
CA SER A 90 -5.90 -6.07 -13.80
C SER A 90 -6.71 -6.33 -12.53
N GLN A 91 -6.07 -6.88 -11.49
CA GLN A 91 -6.71 -7.12 -10.20
C GLN A 91 -7.17 -5.81 -9.55
N ARG A 92 -6.32 -4.77 -9.57
CA ARG A 92 -6.67 -3.47 -8.99
C ARG A 92 -7.88 -2.82 -9.66
N GLY A 93 -8.08 -3.08 -10.95
CA GLY A 93 -9.23 -2.57 -11.69
C GLY A 93 -10.59 -3.18 -11.28
N ILE A 94 -10.58 -4.34 -10.62
CA ILE A 94 -11.80 -5.03 -10.15
C ILE A 94 -11.96 -4.98 -8.61
N ASP A 95 -10.95 -4.52 -7.89
CA ASP A 95 -11.01 -4.37 -6.44
C ASP A 95 -11.99 -3.26 -6.04
N ARG A 96 -12.57 -3.39 -4.84
CA ARG A 96 -13.43 -2.35 -4.27
C ARG A 96 -12.58 -1.10 -3.99
N PRO A 97 -13.08 0.12 -4.28
CA PRO A 97 -12.37 1.34 -3.91
C PRO A 97 -12.16 1.40 -2.39
N ASP A 98 -10.90 1.55 -2.00
CA ASP A 98 -10.39 1.61 -0.63
C ASP A 98 -9.78 3.00 -0.29
N GLY A 99 -9.86 3.95 -1.23
CA GLY A 99 -9.30 5.29 -1.09
C GLY A 99 -7.79 5.39 -1.35
N VAL A 100 -7.09 4.28 -1.58
CA VAL A 100 -5.66 4.27 -1.93
C VAL A 100 -5.50 4.38 -3.44
N ARG A 101 -4.78 5.40 -3.90
CA ARG A 101 -4.43 5.53 -5.31
C ARG A 101 -3.26 4.61 -5.65
N VAL A 102 -3.43 3.75 -6.63
CA VAL A 102 -2.33 2.97 -7.21
C VAL A 102 -1.93 3.61 -8.53
N SER A 103 -0.64 3.95 -8.68
CA SER A 103 -0.09 4.55 -9.89
C SER A 103 1.16 3.82 -10.37
N GLY A 104 1.49 3.98 -11.65
CA GLY A 104 2.76 3.52 -12.21
C GLY A 104 3.98 4.20 -11.56
N PRO A 105 5.20 3.83 -12.00
CA PRO A 105 6.42 4.37 -11.44
C PRO A 105 6.56 5.86 -11.72
N LEU A 106 7.10 6.60 -10.76
CA LEU A 106 7.47 8.02 -10.92
C LEU A 106 8.74 8.16 -11.78
N PRO A 107 9.01 9.35 -12.34
CA PRO A 107 10.30 9.65 -12.94
C PRO A 107 11.45 9.33 -11.97
N ASP A 108 12.48 8.66 -12.46
CA ASP A 108 13.67 8.25 -11.70
C ASP A 108 13.40 7.30 -10.51
N GLN A 109 12.20 6.72 -10.41
CA GLN A 109 11.92 5.68 -9.44
C GLN A 109 12.67 4.39 -9.82
N PRO A 110 13.52 3.85 -8.94
CA PRO A 110 14.15 2.56 -9.20
C PRO A 110 13.10 1.45 -9.32
N PRO A 111 13.29 0.45 -10.21
CA PRO A 111 12.24 -0.52 -10.56
C PRO A 111 11.82 -1.40 -9.38
N ASP A 112 12.75 -1.69 -8.46
CA ASP A 112 12.49 -2.54 -7.31
C ASP A 112 12.07 -1.74 -6.06
N ILE A 113 11.96 -0.41 -6.15
CA ILE A 113 11.55 0.43 -5.03
C ILE A 113 10.10 0.85 -5.21
N MET A 114 9.25 0.49 -4.25
CA MET A 114 7.88 0.98 -4.11
C MET A 114 7.88 2.27 -3.30
N TYR A 115 7.19 3.28 -3.79
CA TYR A 115 6.94 4.51 -3.03
C TYR A 115 5.55 4.49 -2.43
N VAL A 116 5.48 4.70 -1.13
CA VAL A 116 4.24 4.80 -0.36
C VAL A 116 4.12 6.22 0.18
N PHE A 117 3.01 6.90 -0.12
CA PHE A 117 2.75 8.26 0.29
C PHE A 117 1.67 8.28 1.37
N GLY A 118 2.01 8.86 2.52
CA GLY A 118 1.07 9.16 3.59
C GLY A 118 0.33 10.47 3.33
N THR A 119 -0.84 10.63 3.95
CA THR A 119 -1.61 11.90 3.94
C THR A 119 -0.88 13.09 4.55
N ASP A 120 0.21 12.85 5.28
CA ASP A 120 1.14 13.87 5.79
C ASP A 120 2.13 14.38 4.73
N GLY A 121 2.08 13.82 3.51
CA GLY A 121 2.99 14.12 2.41
C GLY A 121 4.34 13.42 2.53
N ARG A 122 4.55 12.57 3.54
CA ARG A 122 5.79 11.82 3.69
C ARG A 122 5.83 10.66 2.71
N ARG A 123 6.94 10.54 1.99
CA ARG A 123 7.25 9.39 1.14
C ARG A 123 8.04 8.36 1.93
N TRP A 124 7.63 7.10 1.80
CA TRP A 124 8.36 5.94 2.26
C TRP A 124 8.86 5.14 1.07
N GLU A 125 10.12 4.72 1.14
CA GLU A 125 10.78 3.90 0.13
C GLU A 125 10.86 2.46 0.63
N LEU A 126 10.25 1.55 -0.11
CA LEU A 126 10.17 0.14 0.23
C LEU A 126 10.79 -0.69 -0.87
N LEU A 127 11.89 -1.40 -0.59
CA LEU A 127 12.42 -2.38 -1.52
C LEU A 127 11.45 -3.55 -1.65
N VAL A 128 11.07 -3.91 -2.88
CA VAL A 128 10.27 -5.09 -3.19
C VAL A 128 11.20 -6.20 -3.66
N VAL A 129 11.33 -7.25 -2.85
CA VAL A 129 12.11 -8.44 -3.21
C VAL A 129 11.27 -9.35 -4.09
N ALA A 130 11.82 -9.86 -5.18
CA ALA A 130 11.09 -10.76 -6.07
C ALA A 130 10.52 -11.97 -5.29
N PRO A 131 9.25 -12.36 -5.53
CA PRO A 131 8.60 -13.44 -4.78
C PRO A 131 9.26 -14.81 -5.01
N GLN A 132 10.03 -14.97 -6.08
CA GLN A 132 10.77 -16.19 -6.42
C GLN A 132 12.15 -16.29 -5.75
N THR A 133 12.64 -15.23 -5.12
CA THR A 133 13.92 -15.27 -4.41
C THR A 133 13.85 -16.31 -3.29
N ASP A 134 14.93 -17.08 -3.11
CA ASP A 134 15.02 -18.03 -2.01
C ASP A 134 14.96 -17.32 -0.64
N ALA A 135 14.58 -18.04 0.41
CA ALA A 135 14.32 -17.43 1.71
C ALA A 135 15.55 -16.75 2.32
N ASP A 136 16.72 -17.37 2.19
CA ASP A 136 17.96 -16.86 2.77
C ASP A 136 18.43 -15.61 2.00
N GLY A 137 18.41 -15.68 0.66
CA GLY A 137 18.72 -14.55 -0.22
C GLY A 137 17.74 -13.39 -0.07
N ALA A 138 16.45 -13.66 0.10
CA ALA A 138 15.45 -12.63 0.35
C ALA A 138 15.69 -11.94 1.70
N PHE A 139 15.96 -12.72 2.75
CA PHE A 139 16.22 -12.18 4.07
C PHE A 139 17.52 -11.35 4.13
N ASP A 140 18.60 -11.83 3.51
CA ASP A 140 19.86 -11.08 3.38
C ASP A 140 19.67 -9.78 2.60
N THR A 141 18.93 -9.83 1.49
CA THR A 141 18.59 -8.64 0.69
C THR A 141 17.79 -7.62 1.51
N MET A 142 16.78 -8.07 2.24
CA MET A 142 15.95 -7.21 3.09
C MET A 142 16.77 -6.52 4.19
N GLN A 143 17.67 -7.25 4.86
CA GLN A 143 18.54 -6.69 5.91
C GLN A 143 19.48 -5.62 5.36
N LYS A 144 20.18 -5.93 4.26
CA LYS A 144 21.05 -4.98 3.57
C LYS A 144 20.31 -3.71 3.16
N ALA A 145 19.08 -3.85 2.66
CA ALA A 145 18.29 -2.71 2.19
C ALA A 145 17.94 -1.71 3.30
N VAL A 146 17.59 -2.20 4.49
CA VAL A 146 17.26 -1.33 5.63
C VAL A 146 18.50 -0.81 6.36
N GLY A 147 19.71 -1.23 5.96
CA GLY A 147 20.97 -0.85 6.61
C GLY A 147 21.29 -1.67 7.85
N VAL A 148 20.67 -2.85 8.00
CA VAL A 148 21.04 -3.83 9.03
C VAL A 148 22.15 -4.68 8.44
N ASP A 149 23.39 -4.42 8.85
CA ASP A 149 24.53 -5.28 8.47
C ASP A 149 24.27 -6.73 8.95
N PRO A 150 24.37 -7.75 8.07
CA PRO A 150 24.35 -9.13 8.49
C PRO A 150 25.60 -9.38 9.35
N ARG A 151 25.37 -9.72 10.61
CA ARG A 151 26.40 -9.86 11.65
C ARG A 151 27.19 -11.16 11.55
#